data_AF-A0A6N2KS54-F1
#
_entry.id   AF-A0A6N2KS54-F1
#
_cell.length_a   1.000
_cell.length_b   1.000
_cell.length_c   1.000
_cell.angle_alpha   90.00
_cell.angle_beta   90.00
_cell.angle_gamma   90.00
#
_symmetry.space_group_name_H-M   'P 1'
#
loop_
_entity.id
_entity.type
_entity.pdbx_description
1 polymer ?
#
loop_
_entity_poly.entity_id
_entity_poly.type
_entity_poly.pdbx_seq_one_letter_code
_entity_poly.pdbx_strand_id
1 'polypeptide(L)'
;MASSSPSEEAQNQNQDQQQVAAVKEEEKECLHKTKMIQFLGRTTPIVLQNDNGPCPLLAICNVLLLKNNLNLSPDCAEVSQEKLLSLVAERLIDSNSNVNNKDAGFVENQQQNIADAIDLLPQLATGIDVNLKFRRIDDFEFTRECAIFDLLDIPLYHGL
;
A
#
# COMPACT_ATOMS: atom_id res chain seq x y z
N MET A 1 48.74 -7.26 -46.39
CA MET A 1 47.64 -6.52 -47.06
C MET A 1 46.52 -7.52 -47.26
N ALA A 2 45.31 -7.39 -46.73
CA ALA A 2 44.52 -6.20 -46.48
C ALA A 2 43.77 -6.27 -45.13
N SER A 3 43.59 -5.10 -44.55
CA SER A 3 42.78 -4.77 -43.37
C SER A 3 41.39 -4.33 -43.83
N SER A 4 40.33 -4.95 -43.30
CA SER A 4 38.95 -4.47 -43.41
C SER A 4 38.50 -3.93 -42.05
N SER A 5 38.11 -2.65 -42.03
CA SER A 5 37.81 -1.84 -40.85
C SER A 5 36.44 -2.15 -40.24
N PRO A 6 36.29 -2.17 -38.90
CA PRO A 6 34.99 -2.15 -38.23
C PRO A 6 34.60 -0.70 -37.97
N SER A 7 33.73 -0.11 -38.81
CA SER A 7 33.29 1.28 -38.62
C SER A 7 31.78 1.47 -38.68
N GLU A 8 31.00 0.40 -38.86
CA GLU A 8 29.53 0.49 -38.95
C GLU A 8 28.80 0.06 -37.66
N GLU A 9 29.43 -0.71 -36.77
CA GLU A 9 28.78 -1.17 -35.51
C GLU A 9 28.76 -0.10 -34.40
N ALA A 10 29.63 0.90 -34.46
CA ALA A 10 29.77 1.92 -33.41
C ALA A 10 28.70 3.04 -33.47
N GLN A 11 27.97 3.16 -34.57
CA GLN A 11 27.00 4.25 -34.76
C GLN A 11 25.58 3.88 -34.33
N ASN A 12 25.21 2.59 -34.30
CA ASN A 12 23.86 2.17 -33.88
C ASN A 12 23.71 2.05 -32.35
N GLN A 13 24.79 1.76 -31.62
CA GLN A 13 24.72 1.59 -30.16
C GLN A 13 24.54 2.90 -29.37
N ASN A 14 24.86 4.05 -29.99
CA ASN A 14 24.73 5.35 -29.33
C ASN A 14 23.32 5.95 -29.42
N GLN A 15 22.47 5.51 -30.37
CA GLN A 15 21.09 6.00 -30.46
C GLN A 15 20.14 5.24 -29.52
N ASP A 16 20.36 3.93 -29.32
CA ASP A 16 19.58 3.15 -28.36
C ASP A 16 19.92 3.51 -26.90
N GLN A 17 21.15 3.88 -26.59
CA GLN A 17 21.54 4.28 -25.22
C GLN A 17 21.04 5.67 -24.80
N GLN A 18 20.70 6.55 -25.75
CA GLN A 18 20.11 7.86 -25.44
C GLN A 18 18.59 7.85 -25.26
N GLN A 19 17.90 6.78 -25.69
CA GLN A 19 16.46 6.63 -25.45
C GLN A 19 16.12 5.92 -24.13
N VAL A 20 17.00 5.06 -23.59
CA VAL A 20 16.75 4.38 -22.30
C VAL A 20 16.93 5.31 -21.09
N ALA A 21 17.57 6.47 -21.26
CA ALA A 21 17.79 7.44 -20.19
C ALA A 21 16.60 8.41 -19.95
N ALA A 22 15.58 8.40 -20.82
CA ALA A 22 14.51 9.41 -20.83
C ALA A 22 13.14 8.93 -20.29
N VAL A 23 13.05 7.74 -19.70
CA VAL A 23 11.83 7.27 -19.00
C VAL A 23 12.19 6.83 -17.58
N LYS A 24 12.82 7.72 -16.82
CA LYS A 24 12.57 7.78 -15.38
C LYS A 24 11.55 8.89 -15.23
N GLU A 25 10.27 8.51 -15.24
CA GLU A 25 9.25 9.41 -14.73
C GLU A 25 9.72 9.83 -13.34
N GLU A 26 9.92 11.13 -13.14
CA GLU A 26 10.05 11.68 -11.80
C GLU A 26 8.71 11.40 -11.11
N GLU A 27 8.61 10.23 -10.46
CA GLU A 27 7.50 9.90 -9.59
C GLU A 27 7.42 11.00 -8.54
N LYS A 28 6.51 11.94 -8.78
CA LYS A 28 6.29 13.05 -7.88
C LYS A 28 5.84 12.45 -6.55
N GLU A 29 6.71 12.55 -5.55
CA GLU A 29 6.48 11.97 -4.23
C GLU A 29 5.10 12.42 -3.72
N CYS A 30 4.17 11.48 -3.59
CA CYS A 30 2.81 11.76 -3.15
C CYS A 30 2.85 11.96 -1.62
N LEU A 31 2.81 13.23 -1.19
CA LEU A 31 2.85 13.62 0.21
C LEU A 31 1.45 13.91 0.74
N HIS A 32 1.15 13.39 1.93
CA HIS A 32 -0.09 13.64 2.65
C HIS A 32 0.15 14.48 3.90
N LYS A 33 -0.64 15.52 4.09
CA LYS A 33 -0.59 16.32 5.32
C LYS A 33 -1.08 15.52 6.51
N THR A 34 -0.50 15.76 7.67
CA THR A 34 -0.99 15.22 8.94
C THR A 34 -1.69 16.31 9.75
N LYS A 35 -2.53 15.88 10.68
CA LYS A 35 -3.18 16.75 11.66
C LYS A 35 -3.19 16.08 13.01
N MET A 36 -2.69 16.76 14.03
CA MET A 36 -2.83 16.30 15.41
C MET A 36 -4.26 16.54 15.89
N ILE A 37 -4.87 15.51 16.47
CA ILE A 37 -6.18 15.59 17.12
C ILE A 37 -6.10 15.05 18.54
N GLN A 38 -7.06 15.47 19.38
CA GLN A 38 -7.28 14.84 20.68
C GLN A 38 -8.27 13.70 20.52
N PHE A 39 -7.83 12.46 20.72
CA PHE A 39 -8.66 11.27 20.58
C PHE A 39 -8.54 10.40 21.83
N LEU A 40 -9.67 10.23 22.54
CA LEU A 40 -9.75 9.42 23.78
C LEU A 40 -8.63 9.71 24.79
N GLY A 41 -8.32 11.00 25.01
CA GLY A 41 -7.28 11.42 25.96
C GLY A 41 -5.84 11.34 25.44
N ARG A 42 -5.62 10.92 24.18
CA ARG A 42 -4.31 10.91 23.52
C ARG A 42 -4.23 11.97 22.43
N THR A 43 -3.06 12.57 22.27
CA THR A 43 -2.74 13.38 21.07
C THR A 43 -2.32 12.41 19.97
N THR A 44 -3.09 12.33 18.89
CA THR A 44 -2.91 11.34 17.82
C THR A 44 -2.86 12.03 16.46
N PRO A 45 -1.85 11.75 15.63
CA PRO A 45 -1.85 12.22 14.25
C PRO A 45 -2.88 11.46 13.42
N ILE A 46 -3.58 12.16 12.55
CA ILE A 46 -4.34 11.59 11.44
C ILE A 46 -3.79 12.10 10.12
N VAL A 47 -3.91 11.30 9.07
CA VAL A 47 -3.48 11.63 7.71
C VAL A 47 -4.66 12.21 6.94
N LEU A 48 -4.44 13.33 6.27
CA LEU A 48 -5.43 14.05 5.49
C LEU A 48 -5.35 13.67 4.01
N GLN A 49 -6.50 13.67 3.35
CA GLN A 49 -6.59 13.50 1.90
C GLN A 49 -6.32 14.83 1.19
N ASN A 50 -5.62 14.76 0.05
CA ASN A 50 -5.44 15.90 -0.86
C ASN A 50 -6.66 16.02 -1.79
N ASP A 51 -6.54 15.71 -3.09
CA ASP A 51 -7.66 15.70 -4.07
C ASP A 51 -7.72 14.35 -4.81
N ASN A 52 -8.91 13.73 -4.92
CA ASN A 52 -9.18 12.40 -5.53
C ASN A 52 -8.20 11.28 -5.11
N GLY A 53 -7.54 11.47 -3.97
CA GLY A 53 -6.40 10.66 -3.52
C GLY A 53 -6.77 9.28 -2.94
N PRO A 54 -5.77 8.55 -2.41
CA PRO A 54 -5.81 7.15 -2.01
C PRO A 54 -6.72 6.87 -0.79
N CYS A 55 -8.02 7.10 -0.92
CA CYS A 55 -8.95 7.03 0.22
C CYS A 55 -8.95 5.68 0.95
N PRO A 56 -8.76 4.50 0.31
CA PRO A 56 -8.69 3.23 1.03
C PRO A 56 -7.45 3.15 1.93
N LEU A 57 -6.27 3.55 1.41
CA LEU A 57 -5.04 3.58 2.19
C LEU A 57 -5.16 4.51 3.40
N LEU A 58 -5.64 5.74 3.19
CA LEU A 58 -5.78 6.71 4.28
C LEU A 58 -6.80 6.27 5.33
N ALA A 59 -7.89 5.61 4.92
CA ALA A 59 -8.88 5.05 5.84
C ALA A 59 -8.24 3.99 6.75
N ILE A 60 -7.48 3.05 6.17
CA ILE A 60 -6.74 2.03 6.92
C ILE A 60 -5.73 2.67 7.88
N CYS A 61 -4.88 3.57 7.38
CA CYS A 61 -3.87 4.24 8.21
C CYS A 61 -4.51 4.98 9.39
N ASN A 62 -5.59 5.74 9.16
CA ASN A 62 -6.25 6.49 10.21
C ASN A 62 -6.90 5.58 11.26
N VAL A 63 -7.55 4.48 10.86
CA VAL A 63 -8.07 3.49 11.83
C VAL A 63 -6.95 2.94 12.70
N LEU A 64 -5.82 2.57 12.10
CA LEU A 64 -4.69 1.99 12.85
C LEU A 64 -4.00 3.01 13.75
N LEU A 65 -3.84 4.27 13.32
CA LEU A 65 -3.32 5.37 14.16
C LEU A 65 -4.22 5.60 15.38
N LEU A 66 -5.54 5.66 15.15
CA LEU A 66 -6.52 5.83 16.22
C LEU A 66 -6.55 4.63 17.18
N LYS A 67 -6.34 3.39 16.68
CA LYS A 67 -6.18 2.19 17.53
C LYS A 67 -4.81 2.09 18.21
N ASN A 68 -3.88 3.03 17.98
CA ASN A 68 -2.49 2.95 18.47
C ASN A 68 -1.69 1.77 17.91
N ASN A 69 -2.04 1.31 16.71
CA ASN A 69 -1.37 0.22 16.01
C ASN A 69 -0.40 0.70 14.93
N LEU A 70 -0.44 1.98 14.57
CA LEU A 70 0.59 2.67 13.81
C LEU A 70 1.11 3.87 14.58
N ASN A 71 2.33 4.30 14.27
CA ASN A 71 2.97 5.45 14.89
C ASN A 71 3.53 6.38 13.81
N LEU A 72 3.22 7.66 13.92
CA LEU A 72 3.84 8.75 13.15
C LEU A 72 4.36 9.76 14.16
N SER A 73 5.53 10.36 13.86
CA SER A 73 6.10 11.39 14.71
C SER A 73 5.13 12.57 14.84
N PRO A 74 4.92 13.13 16.05
CA PRO A 74 4.08 14.32 16.24
C PRO A 74 4.55 15.54 15.44
N ASP A 75 5.84 15.59 15.10
CA ASP A 75 6.46 16.70 14.35
C ASP A 75 6.40 16.50 12.82
N CYS A 76 5.86 15.37 12.37
CA CYS A 76 5.75 15.01 10.96
C CYS A 76 4.54 15.71 10.34
N ALA A 77 4.73 16.91 9.79
CA ALA A 77 3.65 17.68 9.15
C ALA A 77 3.11 17.03 7.87
N GLU A 78 3.95 16.25 7.17
CA GLU A 78 3.62 15.54 5.95
C GLU A 78 4.28 14.16 5.96
N VAL A 79 3.63 13.17 5.35
CA VAL A 79 4.11 11.78 5.23
C VAL A 79 3.94 11.30 3.80
N SER A 80 4.93 10.59 3.26
CA SER A 80 4.85 10.04 1.90
C SER A 80 3.91 8.84 1.84
N GLN A 81 3.26 8.67 0.69
CA GLN A 81 2.41 7.52 0.40
C GLN A 81 3.19 6.20 0.53
N GLU A 82 4.43 6.16 0.08
CA GLU A 82 5.31 4.99 0.24
C GLU A 82 5.49 4.63 1.72
N LYS A 83 5.75 5.63 2.58
CA LYS A 83 5.88 5.38 4.02
C LYS A 83 4.60 4.83 4.62
N LEU A 84 3.43 5.31 4.19
CA LEU A 84 2.13 4.77 4.63
C LEU A 84 1.96 3.31 4.20
N LEU A 85 2.30 2.97 2.96
CA LEU A 85 2.26 1.59 2.45
C LEU A 85 3.19 0.68 3.24
N SER A 86 4.43 1.10 3.52
CA SER A 86 5.37 0.32 4.34
C SER A 86 4.83 0.08 5.75
N LEU A 87 4.25 1.09 6.38
CA LEU A 87 3.66 0.97 7.72
C LEU A 87 2.49 -0.03 7.73
N VAL A 88 1.64 -0.01 6.71
CA VAL A 88 0.53 -0.99 6.59
C VAL A 88 1.07 -2.39 6.33
N ALA A 89 2.10 -2.55 5.50
CA ALA A 89 2.75 -3.84 5.25
C ALA A 89 3.37 -4.45 6.52
N GLU A 90 4.11 -3.65 7.28
CA GLU A 90 4.66 -4.04 8.58
C GLU A 90 3.53 -4.50 9.51
N ARG A 91 2.43 -3.74 9.56
CA ARG A 91 1.28 -4.07 10.41
C ARG A 91 0.58 -5.37 9.99
N LEU A 92 0.48 -5.66 8.70
CA LEU A 92 -0.08 -6.93 8.18
C LEU A 92 0.74 -8.13 8.69
N ILE A 93 2.07 -8.03 8.60
CA ILE A 93 2.98 -9.09 9.06
C ILE A 93 2.84 -9.27 10.57
N ASP A 94 2.93 -8.18 11.35
CA ASP A 94 2.86 -8.24 12.80
C ASP A 94 1.55 -8.84 13.31
N SER A 95 0.41 -8.42 12.75
CA SER A 95 -0.92 -8.85 13.19
C SER A 95 -1.19 -10.32 12.92
N ASN A 96 -0.52 -10.90 11.92
CA ASN A 96 -0.76 -12.26 11.45
C ASN A 96 0.42 -13.22 11.72
N SER A 97 1.48 -12.76 12.38
CA SER A 97 2.66 -13.57 12.71
C SER A 97 2.45 -14.62 13.81
N ASN A 98 1.37 -14.52 14.60
CA ASN A 98 1.11 -15.41 15.72
C ASN A 98 0.46 -16.73 15.29
N VAL A 99 1.31 -17.71 14.97
CA VAL A 99 0.93 -19.06 14.54
C VAL A 99 0.99 -20.12 15.66
N ASN A 100 1.06 -19.70 16.93
CA ASN A 100 1.19 -20.64 18.04
C ASN A 100 -0.01 -21.60 18.08
N ASN A 101 0.27 -22.90 18.22
CA ASN A 101 -0.73 -23.98 18.26
C ASN A 101 -1.54 -24.18 16.96
N LYS A 102 -1.02 -23.76 15.80
CA LYS A 102 -1.62 -24.00 14.48
C LYS A 102 -0.90 -25.13 13.74
N ASP A 103 -1.61 -25.86 12.90
CA ASP A 103 -1.02 -26.89 12.03
C ASP A 103 -0.29 -26.28 10.83
N ALA A 104 0.58 -27.07 10.18
CA ALA A 104 1.41 -26.60 9.07
C ALA A 104 0.60 -26.06 7.88
N GLY A 105 -0.57 -26.65 7.59
CA GLY A 105 -1.42 -26.20 6.49
C GLY A 105 -2.05 -24.84 6.77
N PHE A 106 -2.47 -24.60 8.01
CA PHE A 106 -2.92 -23.27 8.44
C PHE A 106 -1.83 -22.21 8.28
N VAL A 107 -0.60 -22.53 8.70
CA VAL A 107 0.53 -21.59 8.63
C VAL A 107 0.87 -21.24 7.18
N GLU A 108 0.94 -22.22 6.29
CA GLU A 108 1.20 -22.01 4.87
C GLU A 108 0.12 -21.13 4.23
N ASN A 109 -1.15 -21.43 4.49
CA ASN A 109 -2.27 -20.64 4.00
C ASN A 109 -2.23 -19.19 4.52
N GLN A 110 -1.91 -18.99 5.80
CA GLN A 110 -1.78 -17.65 6.36
C GLN A 110 -0.62 -16.87 5.73
N GLN A 111 0.52 -17.52 5.52
CA GLN A 111 1.67 -16.89 4.88
C GLN A 111 1.34 -16.46 3.45
N GLN A 112 0.61 -17.29 2.70
CA GLN A 112 0.16 -16.96 1.35
C GLN A 112 -0.81 -15.78 1.35
N ASN A 113 -1.79 -15.76 2.25
CA ASN A 113 -2.73 -14.64 2.38
C ASN A 113 -2.01 -13.31 2.68
N ILE A 114 -0.99 -13.33 3.53
CA ILE A 114 -0.18 -12.13 3.83
C ILE A 114 0.60 -11.68 2.59
N ALA A 115 1.22 -12.61 1.86
CA ALA A 115 1.98 -12.31 0.65
C ALA A 115 1.07 -11.68 -0.42
N ASP A 116 -0.08 -12.30 -0.68
CA ASP A 116 -1.08 -11.80 -1.62
C ASP A 116 -1.57 -10.40 -1.23
N ALA A 117 -1.79 -10.14 0.07
CA ALA A 117 -2.20 -8.84 0.56
C ALA A 117 -1.12 -7.77 0.36
N ILE A 118 0.15 -8.09 0.60
CA ILE A 118 1.28 -7.18 0.37
C ILE A 118 1.39 -6.80 -1.09
N ASP A 119 1.23 -7.78 -2.00
CA ASP A 119 1.27 -7.55 -3.45
C ASP A 119 0.14 -6.62 -3.93
N LEU A 120 -0.99 -6.59 -3.21
CA LEU A 120 -2.15 -5.75 -3.50
C LEU A 120 -2.12 -4.36 -2.84
N LEU A 121 -1.24 -4.13 -1.84
CA LEU A 121 -1.16 -2.84 -1.13
C LEU A 121 -1.05 -1.61 -2.06
N PRO A 122 -0.27 -1.63 -3.16
CA PRO A 122 -0.20 -0.49 -4.06
C PRO A 122 -1.56 -0.07 -4.64
N GLN A 123 -2.52 -0.98 -4.76
CA GLN A 123 -3.87 -0.67 -5.24
C GLN A 123 -4.65 0.20 -4.24
N LEU A 124 -4.38 0.09 -2.94
CA LEU A 124 -4.98 1.00 -1.94
C LEU A 124 -4.65 2.48 -2.23
N ALA A 125 -3.58 2.73 -2.98
CA ALA A 125 -3.18 4.07 -3.38
C ALA A 125 -3.97 4.63 -4.58
N THR A 126 -4.61 3.78 -5.37
CA THR A 126 -5.33 4.18 -6.58
C THR A 126 -6.84 3.96 -6.47
N GLY A 127 -7.27 3.07 -5.59
CA GLY A 127 -8.67 2.71 -5.37
C GLY A 127 -8.82 1.19 -5.20
N ILE A 128 -9.92 0.77 -4.57
CA ILE A 128 -10.27 -0.65 -4.46
C ILE A 128 -11.59 -0.90 -5.16
N ASP A 129 -11.66 -2.03 -5.86
CA ASP A 129 -12.92 -2.53 -6.40
C ASP A 129 -13.63 -3.33 -5.30
N VAL A 130 -14.85 -2.90 -4.97
CA VAL A 130 -15.73 -3.57 -4.03
C VAL A 130 -17.05 -3.90 -4.72
N ASN A 131 -17.53 -5.12 -4.53
CA ASN A 131 -18.85 -5.51 -5.01
C ASN A 131 -19.78 -5.73 -3.82
N LEU A 132 -20.85 -4.93 -3.75
CA LEU A 132 -21.77 -4.90 -2.63
C LEU A 132 -22.88 -5.94 -2.80
N LYS A 133 -23.38 -6.48 -1.70
CA LYS A 133 -24.64 -7.22 -1.67
C LYS A 133 -25.66 -6.45 -0.85
N PHE A 134 -26.80 -6.13 -1.45
CA PHE A 134 -27.85 -5.30 -0.85
C PHE A 134 -28.72 -6.03 0.19
N ARG A 135 -28.11 -6.84 1.06
CA ARG A 135 -28.81 -7.64 2.09
C ARG A 135 -28.52 -7.17 3.50
N ARG A 136 -27.27 -6.78 3.78
CA ARG A 136 -26.80 -6.34 5.09
C ARG A 136 -25.69 -5.31 4.89
N ILE A 137 -25.41 -4.52 5.91
CA ILE A 137 -24.39 -3.47 5.87
C ILE A 137 -22.95 -3.99 5.73
N ASP A 138 -22.73 -5.28 6.02
CA ASP A 138 -21.43 -5.96 6.05
C ASP A 138 -21.28 -6.99 4.91
N ASP A 139 -22.19 -7.00 3.92
CA ASP A 139 -22.24 -8.06 2.90
C ASP A 139 -21.59 -7.61 1.59
N PHE A 140 -20.40 -8.14 1.33
CA PHE A 140 -19.63 -7.91 0.09
C PHE A 140 -19.43 -9.24 -0.66
N GLU A 141 -19.25 -9.20 -1.98
CA GLU A 141 -18.56 -10.30 -2.66
C GLU A 141 -17.10 -10.32 -2.22
N PHE A 142 -16.56 -11.52 -1.99
CA PHE A 142 -15.17 -11.64 -1.62
C PHE A 142 -14.28 -11.24 -2.80
N THR A 143 -13.46 -10.22 -2.60
CA THR A 143 -12.37 -9.83 -3.50
C THR A 143 -11.04 -9.89 -2.74
N ARG A 144 -9.92 -10.03 -3.45
CA ARG A 144 -8.61 -10.15 -2.80
C ARG A 144 -8.21 -8.84 -2.12
N GLU A 145 -8.65 -7.72 -2.67
CA GLU A 145 -8.47 -6.38 -2.16
C GLU A 145 -9.19 -6.19 -0.81
N CYS A 146 -10.38 -6.79 -0.66
CA CYS A 146 -11.11 -6.77 0.61
C CYS A 146 -10.41 -7.59 1.71
N ALA A 147 -9.63 -8.62 1.35
CA ALA A 147 -8.94 -9.47 2.34
C ALA A 147 -7.92 -8.69 3.19
N ILE A 148 -7.42 -7.55 2.69
CA ILE A 148 -6.53 -6.66 3.46
C ILE A 148 -7.23 -6.15 4.73
N PHE A 149 -8.52 -5.84 4.66
CA PHE A 149 -9.31 -5.36 5.79
C PHE A 149 -9.48 -6.45 6.84
N ASP A 150 -9.75 -7.68 6.42
CA ASP A 150 -9.87 -8.84 7.32
C ASP A 150 -8.54 -9.13 8.05
N LEU A 151 -7.42 -9.12 7.31
CA LEU A 151 -6.08 -9.34 7.88
C LEU A 151 -5.64 -8.24 8.87
N LEU A 152 -6.23 -7.05 8.78
CA LEU A 152 -5.98 -5.92 9.69
C LEU A 152 -7.02 -5.81 10.81
N ASP A 153 -8.00 -6.72 10.87
CA ASP A 153 -9.13 -6.67 11.81
C ASP A 153 -9.86 -5.30 11.73
N ILE A 154 -10.16 -4.88 10.50
CA ILE A 154 -10.91 -3.66 10.19
C ILE A 154 -12.21 -4.08 9.50
N PRO A 155 -13.38 -3.90 10.13
CA PRO A 155 -14.63 -4.21 9.47
C PRO A 155 -14.93 -3.21 8.36
N LEU A 156 -15.41 -3.71 7.22
CA LEU A 156 -15.87 -2.91 6.08
C LEU A 156 -17.40 -2.87 6.06
N TYR A 157 -17.98 -1.70 5.77
CA TYR A 157 -19.43 -1.50 5.77
C TYR A 157 -19.92 -0.68 4.57
N HIS A 158 -21.17 -0.90 4.15
CA HIS A 158 -21.92 -0.06 3.21
C HIS A 158 -23.33 0.26 3.74
N GLY A 159 -23.93 1.34 3.21
CA GLY A 159 -25.29 1.78 3.54
C GLY A 159 -26.28 1.74 2.37
N LEU A 160 -25.88 1.09 1.27
CA LEU A 160 -26.69 0.87 0.07
C LEU A 160 -27.57 -0.37 0.20
#